data_AF-A0A8T2XYV3-F1
#
_entry.id   AF-A0A8T2XYV3-F1
#
_cell.length_a   1.000
_cell.length_b   1.000
_cell.length_c   1.000
_cell.angle_alpha   90.00
_cell.angle_beta   90.00
_cell.angle_gamma   90.00
#
_symmetry.space_group_name_H-M   'P 1'
#
loop_
_entity.id
_entity.type
_entity.pdbx_description
1 polymer ?
#
loop_
_entity_poly.entity_id
_entity_poly.type
_entity_poly.pdbx_seq_one_letter_code
_entity_poly.pdbx_strand_id
1 'polypeptide(L)'
;MTRKQKVGQSQAHEGEQSPKKKAKNGKDQNDSTNGKSEDNIAKEYEEFCKAIEEHLSVEQMREILDMNDKDSSSGFDGVVTSKCQDVLFFGPLDKCPLCGSNLEFDGKRCSCKGLYSEWSSCTFKTRTPPRKEEPLKLPDSVLNSSVAELLKKYQDPSRRPRQGAPIKPLAGIVVSLSGRLSRTHQYWKREIEKHGGKVSSSVKGITCLVVSPVERERGGSTKLADAL
;
A
#
# COMPACT_ATOMS: atom_id res chain seq x y z
N MET A 1 16.41 -73.51 15.64
CA MET A 1 17.86 -73.52 15.92
C MET A 1 18.24 -72.16 16.52
N THR A 2 18.84 -72.19 17.72
CA THR A 2 19.75 -71.21 18.40
C THR A 2 19.65 -69.69 18.10
N ARG A 3 19.79 -68.70 19.01
CA ARG A 3 19.83 -68.49 20.48
C ARG A 3 20.69 -67.21 20.69
N LYS A 4 20.12 -66.13 21.28
CA LYS A 4 20.75 -65.06 22.14
C LYS A 4 21.91 -64.23 21.53
N GLN A 5 22.33 -63.01 21.93
CA GLN A 5 22.23 -62.08 23.08
C GLN A 5 22.80 -60.71 22.57
N LYS A 6 22.29 -59.51 22.92
CA LYS A 6 22.50 -58.64 24.11
C LYS A 6 23.81 -57.79 24.15
N VAL A 7 23.62 -56.45 24.07
CA VAL A 7 24.26 -55.30 24.77
C VAL A 7 25.73 -54.90 24.51
N GLY A 8 25.94 -53.58 24.37
CA GLY A 8 27.17 -52.87 24.76
C GLY A 8 27.20 -51.39 24.35
N GLN A 9 26.98 -50.48 25.32
CA GLN A 9 27.27 -49.04 25.24
C GLN A 9 28.78 -48.77 25.34
N SER A 10 29.28 -47.69 24.71
CA SER A 10 30.46 -46.92 25.19
C SER A 10 30.48 -45.50 24.59
N GLN A 11 30.64 -44.52 25.50
CA GLN A 11 31.04 -43.10 25.41
C GLN A 11 32.41 -42.92 24.71
N ALA A 12 33.00 -41.77 24.34
CA ALA A 12 32.75 -40.32 24.23
C ALA A 12 34.06 -39.66 23.67
N HIS A 13 33.97 -38.41 23.17
CA HIS A 13 35.04 -37.37 23.04
C HIS A 13 36.16 -37.59 21.97
N GLU A 14 36.75 -36.60 21.26
CA GLU A 14 36.97 -35.15 21.47
C GLU A 14 37.44 -34.43 20.17
N GLY A 15 37.32 -33.08 20.13
CA GLY A 15 38.12 -32.05 19.39
C GLY A 15 38.15 -32.05 17.83
N GLU A 16 38.20 -30.96 17.08
CA GLU A 16 38.53 -29.54 17.32
C GLU A 16 37.91 -28.59 16.24
N GLN A 17 37.44 -27.43 16.72
CA GLN A 17 37.67 -26.04 16.26
C GLN A 17 37.55 -25.61 14.76
N SER A 18 36.47 -24.85 14.45
CA SER A 18 36.38 -23.40 14.07
C SER A 18 37.39 -22.71 13.11
N PRO A 19 37.19 -21.47 12.56
CA PRO A 19 36.03 -20.52 12.53
C PRO A 19 35.83 -19.68 11.20
N LYS A 20 34.88 -18.71 11.25
CA LYS A 20 34.71 -17.44 10.44
C LYS A 20 33.68 -17.53 9.29
N LYS A 21 32.73 -16.59 9.09
CA LYS A 21 32.76 -15.12 9.21
C LYS A 21 31.34 -14.52 9.28
N LYS A 22 31.23 -13.38 9.98
CA LYS A 22 30.06 -12.49 10.13
C LYS A 22 29.80 -11.66 8.87
N ALA A 23 28.52 -11.38 8.60
CA ALA A 23 27.98 -10.13 8.02
C ALA A 23 26.54 -10.05 8.55
N LYS A 24 26.08 -9.11 9.39
CA LYS A 24 26.10 -7.63 9.40
C LYS A 24 25.59 -7.01 8.10
N ASN A 25 24.26 -6.90 8.02
CA ASN A 25 23.47 -5.81 7.44
C ASN A 25 22.01 -6.14 7.72
N GLY A 26 21.09 -5.20 7.94
CA GLY A 26 21.17 -3.76 7.95
C GLY A 26 19.96 -3.27 8.74
N LYS A 27 20.16 -2.14 9.40
CA LYS A 27 19.17 -1.42 10.18
C LYS A 27 18.18 -0.81 9.18
N ASP A 28 17.08 -1.51 8.90
CA ASP A 28 15.99 -0.89 8.16
C ASP A 28 15.23 0.06 9.07
N GLN A 29 15.08 1.24 8.51
CA GLN A 29 14.76 2.47 9.20
C GLN A 29 13.34 2.42 9.75
N ASN A 30 13.22 3.14 10.85
CA ASN A 30 12.01 3.55 11.52
C ASN A 30 11.02 4.13 10.50
N ASP A 31 10.16 3.29 9.94
CA ASP A 31 8.92 3.73 9.32
C ASP A 31 8.01 4.14 10.47
N SER A 32 8.13 5.41 10.87
CA SER A 32 7.16 6.09 11.70
C SER A 32 5.85 6.20 10.92
N THR A 33 5.20 5.06 10.79
CA THR A 33 3.83 4.91 10.35
C THR A 33 2.99 5.56 11.42
N ASN A 34 2.61 6.81 11.18
CA ASN A 34 1.46 7.40 11.84
C ASN A 34 0.22 6.62 11.38
N GLY A 35 0.06 5.42 11.94
CA GLY A 35 -0.95 4.42 11.59
C GLY A 35 -2.32 4.83 12.10
N LYS A 36 -2.85 5.95 11.60
CA LYS A 36 -4.28 6.23 11.68
C LYS A 36 -5.00 5.26 10.76
N SER A 37 -6.10 4.66 11.22
CA SER A 37 -6.96 3.84 10.35
C SER A 37 -7.46 4.68 9.16
N GLU A 38 -7.71 4.02 8.03
CA GLU A 38 -8.23 4.69 6.83
C GLU A 38 -9.52 5.49 7.14
N ASP A 39 -10.37 4.95 8.03
CA ASP A 39 -11.59 5.63 8.49
C ASP A 39 -11.31 6.92 9.27
N ASN A 40 -10.25 6.96 10.09
CA ASN A 40 -9.88 8.17 10.82
C ASN A 40 -9.32 9.23 9.87
N ILE A 41 -8.56 8.82 8.86
CA ILE A 41 -8.03 9.73 7.84
C ILE A 41 -9.19 10.31 7.00
N ALA A 42 -10.18 9.48 6.65
CA ALA A 42 -11.35 9.92 5.88
C ALA A 42 -12.17 10.98 6.64
N LYS A 43 -12.39 10.79 7.95
CA LYS A 43 -13.07 11.78 8.80
C LYS A 43 -12.28 13.08 8.94
N GLU A 44 -10.97 12.96 9.20
CA GLU A 44 -10.08 14.11 9.30
C GLU A 44 -10.03 14.91 7.98
N TYR A 45 -10.08 14.21 6.84
CA TYR A 45 -10.18 14.84 5.52
C TYR A 45 -11.52 15.54 5.30
N GLU A 46 -12.64 14.94 5.71
CA GLU A 46 -13.96 15.56 5.57
C GLU A 46 -14.09 16.85 6.40
N GLU A 47 -13.62 16.81 7.65
CA GLU A 47 -13.56 17.99 8.53
C GLU A 47 -12.65 19.08 7.94
N PHE A 48 -11.51 18.66 7.38
CA PHE A 48 -10.59 19.55 6.69
C PHE A 48 -11.24 20.22 5.48
N CYS A 49 -11.91 19.47 4.60
CA CYS A 49 -12.61 20.01 3.43
C CYS A 49 -13.62 21.10 3.81
N LYS A 50 -14.42 20.86 4.86
CA LYS A 50 -15.41 21.83 5.37
C LYS A 50 -14.73 23.12 5.84
N ALA A 51 -13.66 23.01 6.64
CA ALA A 51 -12.91 24.17 7.12
C ALA A 51 -12.28 24.98 5.98
N ILE A 52 -11.79 24.31 4.92
CA ILE A 52 -11.23 24.97 3.74
C ILE A 52 -12.32 25.71 2.96
N GLU A 53 -13.48 25.12 2.74
CA GLU A 53 -14.60 25.76 2.04
C GLU A 53 -15.15 26.98 2.78
N GLU A 54 -15.15 26.96 4.11
CA GLU A 54 -15.64 28.07 4.94
C GLU A 54 -14.70 29.28 4.93
N HIS A 55 -13.41 29.08 4.70
CA HIS A 55 -12.40 30.11 4.96
C HIS A 55 -11.50 30.48 3.77
N LEU A 56 -11.50 29.70 2.69
CA LEU A 56 -10.76 30.01 1.47
C LEU A 56 -11.72 30.27 0.32
N SER A 57 -11.48 31.36 -0.42
CA SER A 57 -12.19 31.61 -1.68
C SER A 57 -11.63 30.74 -2.80
N VAL A 58 -12.43 30.50 -3.84
CA VAL A 58 -11.98 29.76 -5.04
C VAL A 58 -10.78 30.44 -5.70
N GLU A 59 -10.71 31.78 -5.66
CA GLU A 59 -9.58 32.55 -6.19
C GLU A 59 -8.28 32.27 -5.43
N GLN A 60 -8.34 32.24 -4.09
CA GLN A 60 -7.19 31.84 -3.26
C GLN A 60 -6.78 30.39 -3.51
N MET A 61 -7.75 29.50 -3.72
CA MET A 61 -7.47 28.10 -4.07
C MET A 61 -6.75 27.98 -5.42
N ARG A 62 -7.08 28.82 -6.42
CA ARG A 62 -6.36 28.87 -7.70
C ARG A 62 -4.92 29.35 -7.51
N GLU A 63 -4.72 30.42 -6.74
CA GLU A 63 -3.39 30.96 -6.43
C GLU A 63 -2.50 29.91 -5.75
N ILE A 64 -3.04 29.17 -4.77
CA ILE A 64 -2.33 28.05 -4.12
C ILE A 64 -1.91 26.99 -5.14
N LEU A 65 -2.79 26.60 -6.07
CA LEU A 65 -2.48 25.60 -7.08
C LEU A 65 -1.36 26.08 -8.02
N ASP A 66 -1.42 27.33 -8.47
CA ASP A 66 -0.41 27.93 -9.34
C ASP A 66 0.97 27.97 -8.70
N MET A 67 1.05 28.37 -7.41
CA MET A 67 2.33 28.39 -6.67
C MET A 67 2.99 27.02 -6.54
N ASN A 68 2.22 25.94 -6.65
CA ASN A 68 2.69 24.56 -6.48
C ASN A 68 2.80 23.79 -7.81
N ASP A 69 2.88 24.50 -8.94
CA ASP A 69 2.98 23.97 -10.31
C ASP A 69 1.84 23.00 -10.65
N LYS A 70 0.62 23.33 -10.19
CA LYS A 70 -0.60 22.57 -10.52
C LYS A 70 -1.48 23.40 -11.43
N ASP A 71 -2.00 22.74 -12.47
CA ASP A 71 -2.87 23.36 -13.46
C ASP A 71 -4.18 23.84 -12.78
N SER A 72 -4.23 25.13 -12.42
CA SER A 72 -5.40 25.84 -11.89
C SER A 72 -6.39 26.26 -12.99
N SER A 73 -5.90 26.32 -14.23
CA SER A 73 -6.53 26.91 -15.40
C SER A 73 -7.59 26.03 -16.06
N SER A 74 -7.72 24.77 -15.64
CA SER A 74 -8.66 23.79 -16.20
C SER A 74 -9.59 23.23 -15.12
N GLY A 75 -10.78 23.80 -15.02
CA GLY A 75 -11.87 23.24 -14.21
C GLY A 75 -12.95 24.23 -13.79
N PHE A 76 -14.16 23.71 -13.58
CA PHE A 76 -15.20 24.37 -12.79
C PHE A 76 -14.74 24.54 -11.35
N ASP A 77 -15.30 25.52 -10.63
CA ASP A 77 -14.92 25.87 -9.26
C ASP A 77 -14.87 24.65 -8.33
N GLY A 78 -15.84 23.73 -8.39
CA GLY A 78 -15.82 22.50 -7.58
C GLY A 78 -14.62 21.55 -7.87
N VAL A 79 -14.12 21.54 -9.10
CA VAL A 79 -12.91 20.77 -9.46
C VAL A 79 -11.66 21.45 -8.90
N VAL A 80 -11.61 22.77 -8.93
CA VAL A 80 -10.52 23.56 -8.32
C VAL A 80 -10.49 23.32 -6.80
N THR A 81 -11.65 23.39 -6.15
CA THR A 81 -11.78 23.17 -4.71
C THR A 81 -11.29 21.78 -4.29
N SER A 82 -11.80 20.73 -4.94
CA SER A 82 -11.39 19.35 -4.64
C SER A 82 -9.89 19.09 -4.90
N LYS A 83 -9.34 19.64 -5.99
CA LYS A 83 -7.89 19.59 -6.27
C LYS A 83 -7.08 20.30 -5.17
N CYS A 84 -7.50 21.50 -4.76
CA CYS A 84 -6.82 22.28 -3.75
C CYS A 84 -6.85 21.58 -2.39
N GLN A 85 -8.01 21.06 -1.98
CA GLN A 85 -8.16 20.28 -0.74
C GLN A 85 -7.24 19.05 -0.70
N ASP A 86 -7.16 18.27 -1.79
CA ASP A 86 -6.25 17.12 -1.88
C ASP A 86 -4.78 17.55 -1.76
N VAL A 87 -4.40 18.63 -2.46
CA VAL A 87 -3.03 19.17 -2.42
C VAL A 87 -2.66 19.69 -1.04
N LEU A 88 -3.56 20.39 -0.35
CA LEU A 88 -3.29 20.96 0.97
C LEU A 88 -3.18 19.87 2.06
N PHE A 89 -4.00 18.82 1.98
CA PHE A 89 -4.06 17.78 3.01
C PHE A 89 -3.03 16.66 2.80
N PHE A 90 -2.92 16.14 1.57
CA PHE A 90 -2.04 15.02 1.24
C PHE A 90 -0.72 15.46 0.60
N GLY A 91 -0.65 16.70 0.08
CA GLY A 91 0.52 17.26 -0.61
C GLY A 91 0.42 17.19 -2.13
N PRO A 92 1.22 17.94 -2.90
CA PRO A 92 1.16 17.91 -4.36
C PRO A 92 1.56 16.53 -4.92
N LEU A 93 0.77 16.00 -5.88
CA LEU A 93 1.15 14.81 -6.63
C LEU A 93 2.48 15.02 -7.37
N ASP A 94 3.34 14.02 -7.42
CA ASP A 94 4.53 14.05 -8.25
C ASP A 94 4.17 13.74 -9.73
N LYS A 95 5.12 13.94 -10.63
CA LYS A 95 4.98 13.59 -12.05
C LYS A 95 4.87 12.09 -12.22
N CYS A 96 4.23 11.67 -13.32
CA CYS A 96 4.11 10.27 -13.66
C CYS A 96 5.51 9.64 -13.82
N PRO A 97 5.80 8.51 -13.15
CA PRO A 97 7.12 7.88 -13.23
C PRO A 97 7.40 7.23 -14.61
N LEU A 98 6.38 7.06 -15.46
CA LEU A 98 6.54 6.48 -16.78
C LEU A 98 6.75 7.52 -17.88
N CYS A 99 6.02 8.64 -17.85
CA CYS A 99 6.02 9.62 -18.94
C CYS A 99 6.24 11.07 -18.49
N GLY A 100 6.42 11.33 -17.20
CA GLY A 100 6.67 12.67 -16.66
C GLY A 100 5.47 13.64 -16.71
N SER A 101 4.29 13.19 -17.14
CA SER A 101 3.07 14.00 -17.19
C SER A 101 2.36 14.09 -15.84
N ASN A 102 1.38 14.99 -15.72
CA ASN A 102 0.58 15.15 -14.51
C ASN A 102 -0.31 13.91 -14.23
N LEU A 103 -0.49 13.61 -12.95
CA LEU A 103 -1.43 12.61 -12.45
C LEU A 103 -2.71 13.31 -11.99
N GLU A 104 -3.86 12.69 -12.27
CA GLU A 104 -5.17 13.14 -11.79
C GLU A 104 -5.77 12.11 -10.85
N PHE A 105 -6.36 12.57 -9.75
CA PHE A 105 -7.08 11.73 -8.81
C PHE A 105 -8.56 11.64 -9.19
N ASP A 106 -9.07 10.41 -9.39
CA ASP A 106 -10.47 10.15 -9.78
C ASP A 106 -11.40 9.88 -8.57
N GLY A 107 -10.93 10.12 -7.34
CA GLY A 107 -11.63 9.79 -6.10
C GLY A 107 -11.30 8.40 -5.54
N LYS A 108 -10.74 7.47 -6.36
CA LYS A 108 -10.37 6.11 -5.94
C LYS A 108 -8.91 5.77 -6.21
N ARG A 109 -8.35 6.30 -7.30
CA ARG A 109 -6.99 6.09 -7.78
C ARG A 109 -6.49 7.31 -8.53
N CYS A 110 -5.18 7.48 -8.55
CA CYS A 110 -4.54 8.39 -9.47
C CYS A 110 -4.31 7.69 -10.80
N SER A 111 -4.61 8.38 -11.90
CA SER A 111 -4.34 7.93 -13.25
C SER A 111 -3.55 8.99 -14.02
N CYS A 112 -2.60 8.56 -14.83
CA CYS A 112 -1.92 9.47 -15.74
C CYS A 112 -2.82 9.77 -16.95
N LYS A 113 -2.88 11.04 -17.33
CA LYS A 113 -3.55 11.52 -18.56
C LYS A 113 -2.58 11.89 -19.66
N GLY A 114 -1.29 11.68 -19.43
CA GLY A 114 -0.23 11.97 -20.38
C GLY A 114 -0.17 11.02 -21.56
N LEU A 115 0.69 11.37 -22.51
CA LEU A 115 1.12 10.50 -23.59
C LEU A 115 2.37 9.76 -23.14
N TYR A 116 2.41 8.45 -23.35
CA TYR A 116 3.64 7.67 -23.19
C TYR A 116 4.54 7.81 -24.42
N SER A 117 3.91 7.91 -25.60
CA SER A 117 4.56 8.21 -26.87
C SER A 117 3.58 8.97 -27.78
N GLU A 118 4.05 9.43 -28.94
CA GLU A 118 3.19 10.06 -29.98
C GLU A 118 2.02 9.16 -30.42
N TRP A 119 2.11 7.85 -30.19
CA TRP A 119 1.14 6.86 -30.65
C TRP A 119 0.33 6.23 -29.52
N SER A 120 0.63 6.53 -28.26
CA SER A 120 0.01 5.84 -27.13
C SER A 120 -0.14 6.71 -25.88
N SER A 121 -1.30 6.59 -25.23
CA SER A 121 -1.55 7.20 -23.93
C SER A 121 -0.87 6.42 -22.81
N CYS A 122 -0.51 7.13 -21.74
CA CYS A 122 0.06 6.52 -20.56
C CYS A 122 -1.01 5.73 -19.79
N THR A 123 -0.72 4.48 -19.47
CA THR A 123 -1.64 3.58 -18.74
C THR A 123 -1.37 3.52 -17.24
N PHE A 124 -0.44 4.35 -16.74
CA PHE A 124 -0.06 4.36 -15.33
C PHE A 124 -1.25 4.70 -14.43
N LYS A 125 -1.51 3.83 -13.45
CA LYS A 125 -2.55 3.98 -12.43
C LYS A 125 -2.03 3.51 -11.09
N THR A 126 -2.35 4.22 -10.02
CA THR A 126 -1.90 3.88 -8.66
C THR A 126 -2.91 4.36 -7.62
N ARG A 127 -3.05 3.64 -6.50
CA ARG A 127 -3.82 4.11 -5.33
C ARG A 127 -2.94 4.85 -4.31
N THR A 128 -1.63 4.69 -4.43
CA THR A 128 -0.60 5.33 -3.60
C THR A 128 0.26 6.17 -4.54
N PRO A 129 -0.23 7.32 -5.01
CA PRO A 129 0.54 8.15 -5.92
C PRO A 129 1.81 8.68 -5.26
N PRO A 130 2.92 8.80 -6.01
CA PRO A 130 4.07 9.55 -5.52
C PRO A 130 3.63 11.01 -5.29
N ARG A 131 4.05 11.59 -4.17
CA ARG A 131 3.79 12.99 -3.80
C ARG A 131 5.11 13.67 -3.49
N LYS A 132 5.20 14.97 -3.76
CA LYS A 132 6.39 15.77 -3.48
C LYS A 132 6.61 15.85 -1.97
N GLU A 133 7.84 15.56 -1.53
CA GLU A 133 8.28 15.73 -0.14
C GLU A 133 8.73 17.17 0.16
N GLU A 134 8.36 18.13 -0.70
CA GLU A 134 8.62 19.54 -0.47
C GLU A 134 7.49 20.17 0.38
N PRO A 135 7.83 21.14 1.25
CA PRO A 135 6.83 21.94 1.94
C PRO A 135 5.90 22.65 0.95
N LEU A 136 4.62 22.71 1.28
CA LEU A 136 3.64 23.37 0.43
C LEU A 136 3.87 24.89 0.44
N LYS A 137 3.86 25.49 -0.74
CA LYS A 137 3.91 26.95 -0.90
C LYS A 137 2.50 27.51 -0.73
N LEU A 138 2.36 28.53 0.12
CA LEU A 138 1.09 29.19 0.40
C LEU A 138 1.25 30.70 0.17
N PRO A 139 0.23 31.39 -0.37
CA PRO A 139 0.26 32.83 -0.52
C PRO A 139 0.10 33.53 0.83
N ASP A 140 0.67 34.73 0.94
CA ASP A 140 0.64 35.53 2.17
C ASP A 140 -0.80 35.86 2.61
N SER A 141 -1.71 36.00 1.64
CA SER A 141 -3.14 36.21 1.87
C SER A 141 -3.76 35.10 2.73
N VAL A 142 -3.29 33.86 2.57
CA VAL A 142 -3.78 32.67 3.28
C VAL A 142 -3.05 32.46 4.60
N LEU A 143 -1.75 32.80 4.67
CA LEU A 143 -0.96 32.71 5.90
C LEU A 143 -1.44 33.67 7.00
N ASN A 144 -2.14 34.74 6.63
CA ASN A 144 -2.73 35.71 7.55
C ASN A 144 -4.19 35.37 7.96
N SER A 145 -4.76 34.28 7.43
CA SER A 145 -6.14 33.85 7.71
C SER A 145 -6.25 32.96 8.95
N SER A 146 -7.48 32.76 9.45
CA SER A 146 -7.77 31.82 10.55
C SER A 146 -7.38 30.36 10.25
N VAL A 147 -7.24 30.00 8.97
CA VAL A 147 -6.88 28.65 8.51
C VAL A 147 -5.38 28.40 8.60
N ALA A 148 -4.56 29.43 8.81
CA ALA A 148 -3.12 29.31 8.74
C ALA A 148 -2.57 28.26 9.72
N GLU A 149 -3.14 28.14 10.92
CA GLU A 149 -2.76 27.11 11.89
C GLU A 149 -3.08 25.69 11.40
N LEU A 150 -4.26 25.52 10.80
CA LEU A 150 -4.70 24.25 10.24
C LEU A 150 -3.87 23.85 9.02
N LEU A 151 -3.49 24.80 8.16
CA LEU A 151 -2.62 24.55 7.01
C LEU A 151 -1.18 24.26 7.42
N LYS A 152 -0.64 24.97 8.43
CA LYS A 152 0.70 24.72 8.98
C LYS A 152 0.88 23.28 9.47
N LYS A 153 -0.19 22.65 9.97
CA LYS A 153 -0.17 21.23 10.38
C LYS A 153 0.22 20.30 9.23
N TYR A 154 -0.24 20.57 8.01
CA TYR A 154 0.00 19.73 6.82
C TYR A 154 1.06 20.29 5.88
N GLN A 155 1.58 21.49 6.16
CA GLN A 155 2.66 22.09 5.39
C GLN A 155 3.93 21.23 5.44
N ASP A 156 4.25 20.66 6.61
CA ASP A 156 5.32 19.67 6.81
C ASP A 156 4.92 18.31 6.20
N PRO A 157 5.65 17.82 5.18
CA PRO A 157 5.42 16.50 4.58
C PRO A 157 5.34 15.35 5.59
N SER A 158 6.11 15.43 6.68
CA SER A 158 6.17 14.37 7.70
C SER A 158 4.86 14.21 8.48
N ARG A 159 4.02 15.25 8.50
CA ARG A 159 2.74 15.28 9.21
C ARG A 159 1.55 14.94 8.31
N ARG A 160 1.75 14.89 6.99
CA ARG A 160 0.69 14.59 6.03
C ARG A 160 0.24 13.13 6.18
N PRO A 161 -1.08 12.85 6.22
CA PRO A 161 -1.57 11.49 6.19
C PRO A 161 -1.12 10.79 4.90
N ARG A 162 -0.63 9.56 5.00
CA ARG A 162 -0.32 8.75 3.80
C ARG A 162 -1.60 8.09 3.31
N GLN A 163 -1.95 8.35 2.05
CA GLN A 163 -3.14 7.80 1.42
C GLN A 163 -2.89 6.34 1.04
N GLY A 164 -3.63 5.43 1.69
CA GLY A 164 -3.66 3.99 1.39
C GLY A 164 -2.41 3.24 1.82
N ALA A 165 -2.60 2.06 2.40
CA ALA A 165 -1.53 1.07 2.42
C ALA A 165 -1.26 0.62 0.96
N PRO A 166 0.00 0.34 0.57
CA PRO A 166 0.26 -0.29 -0.72
C PRO A 166 -0.64 -1.53 -0.85
N ILE A 167 -1.42 -1.61 -1.94
CA ILE A 167 -2.31 -2.76 -2.19
C ILE A 167 -1.42 -3.98 -2.21
N LYS A 168 -1.51 -4.78 -1.15
CA LYS A 168 -0.75 -6.01 -1.11
C LYS A 168 -1.27 -6.91 -2.25
N PRO A 169 -0.42 -7.66 -2.96
CA PRO A 169 -0.79 -8.34 -4.21
C PRO A 169 -2.02 -9.26 -4.10
N LEU A 170 -2.33 -9.77 -2.91
CA LEU A 170 -3.44 -10.66 -2.64
C LEU A 170 -4.59 -10.00 -1.88
N ALA A 171 -4.61 -8.66 -1.78
CA ALA A 171 -5.67 -7.93 -1.09
C ALA A 171 -7.06 -8.27 -1.69
N GLY A 172 -7.99 -8.68 -0.83
CA GLY A 172 -9.34 -9.08 -1.22
C GLY A 172 -9.45 -10.50 -1.78
N ILE A 173 -8.32 -11.22 -1.94
CA ILE A 173 -8.32 -12.62 -2.37
C ILE A 173 -8.49 -13.52 -1.14
N VAL A 174 -9.48 -14.41 -1.20
CA VAL A 174 -9.65 -15.48 -0.21
C VAL A 174 -9.18 -16.80 -0.84
N VAL A 175 -8.11 -17.36 -0.28
CA VAL A 175 -7.48 -18.60 -0.78
C VAL A 175 -7.87 -19.77 0.12
N SER A 176 -8.22 -20.91 -0.48
CA SER A 176 -8.32 -22.19 0.23
C SER A 176 -7.17 -23.11 -0.16
N LEU A 177 -6.59 -23.79 0.81
CA LEU A 177 -5.48 -24.73 0.61
C LEU A 177 -5.99 -26.16 0.80
N SER A 178 -5.79 -27.02 -0.19
CA SER A 178 -6.15 -28.44 -0.12
C SER A 178 -4.92 -29.33 -0.35
N GLY A 179 -4.89 -30.43 0.40
CA GLY A 179 -3.91 -31.49 0.24
C GLY A 179 -2.52 -31.19 0.74
N ARG A 180 -1.60 -32.09 0.38
CA ARG A 180 -0.20 -32.00 0.76
C ARG A 180 0.54 -31.11 -0.24
N LEU A 181 0.70 -29.85 0.12
CA LEU A 181 1.46 -28.85 -0.65
C LEU A 181 2.98 -29.03 -0.43
N SER A 182 3.78 -28.32 -1.24
CA SER A 182 5.25 -28.33 -1.17
C SER A 182 5.80 -27.83 0.18
N ARG A 183 5.05 -26.98 0.87
CA ARG A 183 5.32 -26.47 2.22
C ARG A 183 4.07 -26.64 3.08
N THR A 184 4.22 -26.43 4.40
CA THR A 184 3.10 -26.54 5.33
C THR A 184 2.01 -25.51 5.02
N HIS A 185 0.75 -25.84 5.31
CA HIS A 185 -0.36 -24.88 5.16
C HIS A 185 -0.14 -23.62 6.01
N GLN A 186 0.49 -23.76 7.19
CA GLN A 186 0.86 -22.62 8.03
C GLN A 186 1.88 -21.68 7.37
N TYR A 187 2.87 -22.24 6.66
CA TYR A 187 3.83 -21.43 5.90
C TYR A 187 3.10 -20.62 4.82
N TRP A 188 2.27 -21.28 4.00
CA TRP A 188 1.51 -20.61 2.95
C TRP A 188 0.51 -19.60 3.49
N LYS A 189 -0.16 -19.91 4.62
CA LYS A 189 -1.04 -18.98 5.30
C LYS A 189 -0.31 -17.68 5.67
N ARG A 190 0.86 -17.78 6.31
CA ARG A 190 1.67 -16.61 6.65
C ARG A 190 2.08 -15.82 5.41
N GLU A 191 2.52 -16.49 4.35
CA GLU A 191 2.95 -15.81 3.12
C GLU A 191 1.80 -15.12 2.39
N ILE A 192 0.62 -15.74 2.36
CA ILE A 192 -0.60 -15.18 1.77
C ILE A 192 -1.08 -13.96 2.57
N GLU A 193 -1.15 -14.08 3.91
CA GLU A 193 -1.56 -12.98 4.80
C GLU A 193 -0.56 -11.81 4.78
N LYS A 194 0.74 -12.10 4.69
CA LYS A 194 1.79 -11.10 4.49
C LYS A 194 1.51 -10.25 3.24
N HIS A 195 1.08 -10.89 2.15
CA HIS A 195 0.69 -10.25 0.90
C HIS A 195 -0.80 -9.88 0.83
N GLY A 196 -1.51 -9.85 1.96
CA GLY A 196 -2.85 -9.26 2.11
C GLY A 196 -4.02 -10.16 1.74
N GLY A 197 -3.77 -11.42 1.38
CA GLY A 197 -4.81 -12.41 1.18
C GLY A 197 -5.31 -12.97 2.50
N LYS A 198 -6.46 -13.63 2.47
CA LYS A 198 -7.01 -14.37 3.60
C LYS A 198 -7.05 -15.85 3.27
N VAL A 199 -6.74 -16.71 4.23
CA VAL A 199 -6.88 -18.16 4.06
C VAL A 199 -8.14 -18.66 4.74
N SER A 200 -9.02 -19.29 3.98
CA SER A 200 -10.23 -19.96 4.47
C SER A 200 -10.07 -21.46 4.46
N SER A 201 -10.61 -22.15 5.47
CA SER A 201 -10.72 -23.61 5.50
C SER A 201 -11.96 -24.12 4.75
N SER A 202 -12.93 -23.24 4.50
CA SER A 202 -14.17 -23.50 3.75
C SER A 202 -13.97 -23.22 2.27
N VAL A 203 -14.79 -23.87 1.45
CA VAL A 203 -14.84 -23.68 -0.02
C VAL A 203 -15.83 -22.59 -0.42
N LYS A 204 -16.78 -22.25 0.46
CA LYS A 204 -17.79 -21.23 0.17
C LYS A 204 -17.19 -19.83 0.27
N GLY A 205 -17.39 -19.02 -0.78
CA GLY A 205 -16.96 -17.62 -0.82
C GLY A 205 -15.45 -17.41 -1.02
N ILE A 206 -14.75 -18.42 -1.53
CA ILE A 206 -13.32 -18.30 -1.85
C ILE A 206 -13.12 -17.73 -3.26
N THR A 207 -12.02 -17.00 -3.46
CA THR A 207 -11.61 -16.49 -4.77
C THR A 207 -10.74 -17.49 -5.51
N CYS A 208 -9.94 -18.28 -4.78
CA CYS A 208 -8.97 -19.20 -5.36
C CYS A 208 -8.83 -20.46 -4.49
N LEU A 209 -8.80 -21.63 -5.14
CA LEU A 209 -8.46 -22.91 -4.52
C LEU A 209 -7.09 -23.37 -5.02
N VAL A 210 -6.17 -23.63 -4.08
CA VAL A 210 -4.84 -24.20 -4.37
C VAL A 210 -4.82 -25.65 -3.94
N VAL A 211 -4.57 -26.54 -4.91
CA VAL A 211 -4.55 -28.00 -4.73
C VAL A 211 -3.19 -28.56 -5.12
N SER A 212 -2.79 -29.64 -4.47
CA SER A 212 -1.59 -30.38 -4.88
C SER A 212 -1.84 -31.12 -6.22
N PRO A 213 -0.82 -31.30 -7.07
CA PRO A 213 -0.96 -32.05 -8.33
C PRO A 213 -1.55 -33.45 -8.12
N VAL A 214 -1.11 -34.12 -7.04
CA VAL A 214 -1.58 -35.45 -6.65
C VAL A 214 -3.07 -35.47 -6.31
N GLU A 215 -3.59 -34.43 -5.66
CA GLU A 215 -5.03 -34.33 -5.37
C GLU A 215 -5.85 -34.06 -6.64
N ARG A 216 -5.36 -33.21 -7.53
CA ARG A 216 -6.02 -32.94 -8.82
C ARG A 216 -6.15 -34.20 -9.65
N GLU A 217 -5.09 -35.00 -9.73
CA GLU A 217 -5.03 -36.22 -10.55
C GLU A 217 -5.89 -37.36 -9.98
N ARG A 218 -6.14 -37.37 -8.67
CA ARG A 218 -6.98 -38.38 -8.00
C ARG A 218 -8.48 -38.07 -8.03
N GLY A 219 -8.91 -37.05 -8.77
CA GLY A 219 -10.32 -36.63 -8.80
C GLY A 219 -10.75 -35.77 -7.61
N GLY A 220 -9.79 -35.28 -6.82
CA GLY A 220 -10.02 -34.27 -5.78
C GLY A 220 -10.49 -34.79 -4.42
N SER A 221 -10.25 -33.98 -3.38
CA SER A 221 -10.93 -34.11 -2.10
C SER A 221 -12.38 -33.59 -2.22
N THR A 222 -13.25 -33.86 -1.25
CA THR A 222 -14.62 -33.28 -1.23
C THR A 222 -14.60 -31.76 -1.41
N LYS A 223 -13.57 -31.09 -0.88
CA LYS A 223 -13.37 -29.64 -1.07
C LYS A 223 -13.10 -29.22 -2.51
N LEU A 224 -12.46 -30.06 -3.31
CA LEU A 224 -12.18 -29.80 -4.72
C LEU A 224 -13.47 -30.02 -5.53
N ALA A 225 -14.23 -31.07 -5.22
CA ALA A 225 -15.54 -31.31 -5.83
C ALA A 225 -16.55 -30.19 -5.52
N ASP A 226 -16.58 -29.68 -4.29
CA ASP A 226 -17.47 -28.58 -3.88
C ASP A 226 -17.07 -27.21 -4.48
N ALA A 227 -15.88 -27.10 -5.10
CA ALA A 227 -15.34 -25.86 -5.65
C ALA A 227 -15.48 -25.75 -7.17
N LEU A 228 -15.72 -26.87 -7.86
CA LEU A 228 -15.91 -26.97 -9.31
C LEU A 228 -17.38 -26.82 -9.68
#